data_AF-A0A7Y6PIA6-F1
#
_entry.id   AF-A0A7Y6PIA6-F1
#
_cell.length_a   1.000
_cell.length_b   1.000
_cell.length_c   1.000
_cell.angle_alpha   90.00
_cell.angle_beta   90.00
_cell.angle_gamma   90.00
#
_symmetry.space_group_name_H-M   'P 1'
#
loop_
_entity.id
_entity.type
_entity.pdbx_description
1 polymer ?
#
loop_
_entity_poly.entity_id
_entity_poly.type
_entity_poly.pdbx_seq_one_letter_code
_entity_poly.pdbx_strand_id
1 'polypeptide(L)'
;SVSHCGLVLFAILMLNQTAATGAILQMLSHGLMTALFFALIGMIYGRTHTRDVRELAGLMKIMPFLSVCYVIAGLANLGLPGLSGFIAEMTIFVGSFQNNDVFHRTLTIIACSSIVITAVYILRLVGKILYGTCTNKHHLELT
;
A
#
# COMPACT_ATOMS: atom_id res chain seq x y z
N SER A 1 2.39 4.44 4.06
CA SER A 1 3.61 4.60 4.87
C SER A 1 3.38 4.50 6.38
N VAL A 2 2.52 5.30 7.01
CA VAL A 2 2.32 5.25 8.48
C VAL A 2 1.89 3.86 8.97
N SER A 3 0.94 3.21 8.29
CA SER A 3 0.49 1.86 8.66
C SER A 3 1.61 0.80 8.61
N HIS A 4 2.46 0.83 7.58
CA HIS A 4 3.57 -0.12 7.46
C HIS A 4 4.64 0.11 8.53
N CYS A 5 4.96 1.37 8.86
CA CYS A 5 5.85 1.67 9.99
C CYS A 5 5.27 1.19 11.33
N GLY A 6 3.95 1.30 11.53
CA GLY A 6 3.27 0.76 12.71
C GLY A 6 3.42 -0.77 12.82
N LEU A 7 3.29 -1.50 11.71
CA LEU A 7 3.51 -2.95 11.67
C LEU A 7 4.96 -3.35 11.98
N VAL A 8 5.94 -2.58 11.48
CA VAL A 8 7.37 -2.79 11.80
C VAL A 8 7.63 -2.57 13.29
N LEU A 9 7.08 -1.49 13.87
CA LEU A 9 7.21 -1.23 15.31
C LEU A 9 6.57 -2.37 16.13
N PHE A 10 5.37 -2.80 15.75
CA PHE A 10 4.68 -3.93 16.36
C PHE A 10 5.53 -5.20 16.33
N ALA A 11 6.14 -5.51 15.19
CA ALA A 11 7.00 -6.69 15.04
C ALA A 11 8.25 -6.65 15.95
N ILE A 12 8.85 -5.48 16.12
CA ILE A 12 10.01 -5.28 17.02
C ILE A 12 9.59 -5.45 18.48
N LEU A 13 8.41 -4.94 18.86
CA LEU A 13 7.87 -5.06 20.22
C LEU A 13 7.53 -6.50 20.62
N MET A 14 7.31 -7.39 19.65
CA MET A 14 7.07 -8.82 19.91
C MET A 14 8.33 -9.58 20.31
N LEU A 15 9.52 -8.96 20.22
CA LEU A 15 10.81 -9.54 20.63
C LEU A 15 11.04 -10.98 20.12
N ASN A 16 10.55 -11.28 18.93
CA ASN A 16 10.66 -12.59 18.30
C ASN A 16 11.49 -12.50 17.01
N GLN A 17 12.39 -13.47 16.82
CA GLN A 17 13.24 -13.59 15.64
C GLN A 17 12.42 -13.72 14.34
N THR A 18 11.29 -14.42 14.36
CA THR A 18 10.42 -14.54 13.17
C THR A 18 9.75 -13.20 12.86
N ALA A 19 9.24 -12.49 13.87
CA ALA A 19 8.63 -11.18 13.70
C ALA A 19 9.67 -10.15 13.21
N ALA A 20 10.89 -10.16 13.75
CA ALA A 20 11.99 -9.30 13.32
C ALA A 20 12.37 -9.55 11.85
N THR A 21 12.38 -10.80 11.40
CA THR A 21 12.62 -11.14 10.00
C THR A 21 11.52 -10.56 9.10
N GLY A 22 10.25 -10.70 9.52
CA GLY A 22 9.11 -10.08 8.84
C GLY A 22 9.20 -8.56 8.79
N ALA A 23 9.71 -7.92 9.86
CA ALA A 23 9.92 -6.48 9.93
C ALA A 23 10.94 -5.99 8.88
N ILE A 24 12.06 -6.71 8.73
CA ILE A 24 13.09 -6.40 7.72
C ILE A 24 12.52 -6.54 6.32
N LEU A 25 11.78 -7.63 6.05
CA LEU A 25 11.10 -7.81 4.78
C LEU A 25 10.13 -6.66 4.51
N GLN A 26 9.32 -6.27 5.50
CA GLN A 26 8.37 -5.17 5.37
C GLN A 26 9.05 -3.84 5.07
N MET A 27 10.20 -3.55 5.69
CA MET A 27 10.97 -2.33 5.42
C MET A 27 11.52 -2.29 3.99
N LEU A 28 12.05 -3.41 3.49
CA LEU A 28 12.55 -3.52 2.11
C LEU A 28 11.40 -3.39 1.10
N SER A 29 10.32 -4.15 1.28
CA SER A 29 9.13 -4.09 0.43
C SER A 29 8.54 -2.70 0.41
N HIS A 30 8.39 -2.08 1.57
CA HIS A 30 7.88 -0.71 1.69
C HIS A 30 8.79 0.30 0.97
N GLY A 31 10.13 0.20 1.13
CA GLY A 31 11.08 1.09 0.46
C GLY A 31 11.02 0.98 -1.07
N LEU A 32 10.88 -0.23 -1.61
CA LEU A 32 10.70 -0.44 -3.04
C LEU A 32 9.37 0.12 -3.54
N MET A 33 8.29 -0.08 -2.78
CA MET A 33 6.97 0.46 -3.14
C MET A 33 6.95 1.99 -3.08
N THR A 34 7.54 2.61 -2.08
CA THR A 34 7.60 4.08 -2.03
C THR A 34 8.40 4.63 -3.20
N ALA A 35 9.54 4.04 -3.55
CA ALA A 35 10.31 4.43 -4.74
C ALA A 35 9.46 4.33 -6.02
N LEU A 36 8.70 3.26 -6.20
CA LEU A 36 7.80 3.08 -7.34
C LEU A 36 6.69 4.15 -7.38
N PHE A 37 6.06 4.45 -6.25
CA PHE A 37 5.05 5.50 -6.16
C PHE A 37 5.62 6.90 -6.47
N PHE A 38 6.79 7.23 -5.94
CA PHE A 38 7.44 8.51 -6.22
C PHE A 38 7.80 8.64 -7.71
N ALA A 39 8.30 7.57 -8.34
CA ALA A 39 8.57 7.55 -9.77
C ALA A 39 7.28 7.75 -10.61
N LEU A 40 6.20 7.02 -10.28
CA LEU A 40 4.92 7.13 -10.98
C LEU A 40 4.30 8.52 -10.84
N ILE A 41 4.25 9.06 -9.61
CA ILE A 41 3.72 10.40 -9.35
C ILE A 41 4.58 11.45 -10.06
N GLY A 42 5.91 11.28 -10.08
CA GLY A 42 6.81 12.16 -10.82
C GLY A 42 6.52 12.21 -12.32
N MET A 43 6.31 11.05 -12.95
CA MET A 43 5.95 10.97 -14.37
C MET A 43 4.57 11.54 -14.66
N ILE A 44 3.57 11.29 -13.80
CA ILE A 44 2.22 11.86 -13.94
C ILE A 44 2.28 13.39 -13.81
N TYR A 45 2.98 13.89 -12.79
CA TYR A 45 3.14 15.33 -12.55
C TYR A 45 3.87 16.02 -13.70
N GLY A 46 4.89 15.38 -14.28
CA GLY A 46 5.61 15.92 -15.44
C GLY A 46 4.75 16.15 -16.67
N ARG A 47 3.59 15.47 -16.80
CA ARG A 47 2.65 15.65 -17.92
C ARG A 47 1.41 16.46 -17.57
N THR A 48 0.93 16.36 -16.34
CA THR A 48 -0.33 16.97 -15.92
C THR A 48 -0.14 18.30 -15.21
N HIS A 49 1.07 18.58 -14.68
CA HIS A 49 1.42 19.74 -13.85
C HIS A 49 0.47 20.01 -12.66
N THR A 50 -0.38 19.05 -12.31
CA THR A 50 -1.32 19.13 -11.18
C THR A 50 -1.04 17.98 -10.20
N ARG A 51 -1.33 18.25 -8.93
CA ARG A 51 -1.25 17.27 -7.84
C ARG A 51 -2.63 16.99 -7.23
N ASP A 52 -3.70 17.61 -7.74
CA ASP A 52 -5.03 17.41 -7.19
C ASP A 52 -5.61 16.07 -7.66
N VAL A 53 -5.83 15.17 -6.70
CA VAL A 53 -6.38 13.82 -6.93
C VAL A 53 -7.78 13.90 -7.58
N ARG A 54 -8.51 15.01 -7.41
CA ARG A 54 -9.83 15.22 -8.04
C ARG A 54 -9.73 15.51 -9.53
N GLU A 55 -8.65 16.15 -9.97
CA GLU A 55 -8.39 16.45 -11.38
C GLU A 55 -7.75 15.28 -12.11
N LEU A 56 -7.07 14.40 -11.37
CA LEU A 56 -6.42 13.17 -11.85
C LEU A 56 -7.39 11.97 -11.99
N ALA A 57 -8.70 12.16 -11.75
CA ALA A 57 -9.70 11.11 -11.92
C ALA A 57 -9.82 10.68 -13.39
N GLY A 58 -9.89 9.37 -13.65
CA GLY A 58 -10.02 8.80 -15.00
C GLY A 58 -8.70 8.72 -15.78
N LEU A 59 -7.58 8.76 -15.05
CA LEU A 59 -6.21 8.49 -15.50
C LEU A 59 -6.08 7.29 -16.45
N MET A 60 -6.94 6.28 -16.32
CA MET A 60 -6.97 5.09 -17.19
C MET A 60 -7.23 5.42 -18.67
N LYS A 61 -8.02 6.47 -18.98
CA LYS A 61 -8.27 6.91 -20.36
C LYS A 61 -7.12 7.73 -20.94
N ILE A 62 -6.38 8.45 -20.10
CA ILE A 62 -5.37 9.45 -20.51
C ILE A 62 -3.98 8.80 -20.57
N MET A 63 -3.63 8.00 -19.56
CA MET A 63 -2.33 7.33 -19.43
C MET A 63 -2.53 5.89 -18.91
N PRO A 64 -2.95 4.95 -19.78
CA PRO A 64 -3.32 3.60 -19.35
C PRO A 64 -2.15 2.83 -18.74
N PHE A 65 -0.94 2.95 -19.28
CA PHE A 65 0.24 2.24 -18.76
C PHE A 65 0.60 2.69 -17.34
N LEU A 66 0.72 4.00 -17.11
CA LEU A 66 1.02 4.54 -15.77
C LEU A 66 -0.09 4.22 -14.78
N SER A 67 -1.34 4.22 -15.24
CA SER A 67 -2.49 3.86 -14.41
C SER A 67 -2.40 2.42 -13.94
N VAL A 68 -2.14 1.47 -14.84
CA VAL A 68 -1.96 0.05 -14.50
C VAL A 68 -0.81 -0.15 -13.51
N CYS A 69 0.34 0.49 -13.74
CA CYS A 69 1.45 0.43 -12.79
C CYS A 69 1.08 1.01 -11.42
N TYR A 70 0.30 2.09 -11.38
CA TYR A 70 -0.20 2.67 -10.14
C TYR A 70 -1.20 1.74 -9.42
N VAL A 71 -2.03 1.01 -10.16
CA VAL A 71 -2.90 -0.04 -9.59
C VAL A 71 -2.06 -1.14 -8.96
N ILE A 72 -1.09 -1.67 -9.69
CA ILE A 72 -0.23 -2.77 -9.21
C ILE A 72 0.54 -2.32 -7.98
N ALA A 73 1.07 -1.09 -7.97
CA ALA A 73 1.72 -0.49 -6.80
C ALA A 73 0.75 -0.34 -5.62
N GLY A 74 -0.49 0.10 -5.87
CA GLY A 74 -1.56 0.19 -4.88
C GLY A 74 -1.94 -1.16 -4.29
N LEU A 75 -2.09 -2.18 -5.12
CA LEU A 75 -2.38 -3.56 -4.70
C LEU A 75 -1.20 -4.18 -3.96
N ALA A 76 0.04 -3.86 -4.35
CA ALA A 76 1.23 -4.28 -3.61
C ALA A 76 1.26 -3.66 -2.21
N ASN A 77 0.90 -2.37 -2.12
CA ASN A 77 0.84 -1.65 -0.85
C ASN A 77 -0.32 -2.10 0.04
N LEU A 78 -1.36 -2.69 -0.53
CA LEU A 78 -2.46 -3.32 0.19
C LEU A 78 -2.02 -4.57 0.98
N GLY A 79 -0.94 -5.23 0.55
CA GLY A 79 -0.63 -6.59 0.99
C GLY A 79 -1.52 -7.64 0.32
N LEU A 80 -1.84 -7.48 -0.98
CA LEU A 80 -2.57 -8.52 -1.71
C LEU A 80 -1.79 -9.86 -1.68
N PRO A 81 -2.45 -11.02 -1.45
CA PRO A 81 -1.80 -12.32 -1.54
C PRO A 81 -1.10 -12.49 -2.89
N GLY A 82 0.19 -12.82 -2.85
CA GLY A 82 1.05 -12.92 -4.03
C GLY A 82 1.98 -11.73 -4.26
N LEU A 83 1.86 -10.64 -3.49
CA LEU A 83 2.77 -9.49 -3.53
C LEU A 83 3.68 -9.43 -2.31
N SER A 84 4.79 -8.71 -2.45
CA SER A 84 5.87 -8.67 -1.46
C SER A 84 5.42 -8.23 -0.06
N GLY A 85 4.50 -7.27 0.03
CA GLY A 85 3.96 -6.79 1.31
C GLY A 85 3.18 -7.85 2.09
N PHE A 86 2.49 -8.77 1.40
CA PHE A 86 1.74 -9.84 2.06
C PHE A 86 2.67 -10.83 2.77
N ILE A 87 3.77 -11.22 2.13
CA ILE A 87 4.73 -12.17 2.71
C ILE A 87 5.34 -11.60 3.99
N ALA A 88 5.69 -10.32 3.98
CA ALA A 88 6.24 -9.63 5.14
C ALA A 88 5.23 -9.56 6.30
N GLU A 89 3.99 -9.13 6.01
CA GLU A 89 2.92 -9.01 7.01
C GLU A 89 2.56 -10.37 7.61
N MET A 90 2.40 -11.41 6.79
CA MET A 90 2.12 -12.77 7.27
C MET A 90 3.25 -13.29 8.17
N THR A 91 4.51 -13.03 7.83
CA THR A 91 5.65 -13.43 8.66
C THR A 91 5.63 -12.72 10.02
N ILE A 92 5.26 -11.43 10.05
CA ILE A 92 5.07 -10.68 11.29
C ILE A 92 3.97 -11.29 12.14
N PHE A 93 2.81 -11.62 11.58
CA PHE A 93 1.70 -12.22 12.34
C PHE A 93 2.05 -13.59 12.88
N VAL A 94 2.63 -14.47 12.04
CA VAL A 94 3.04 -15.81 12.45
C VAL A 94 4.05 -15.73 13.59
N GLY A 95 5.04 -14.82 13.51
CA GLY A 95 5.97 -14.58 14.61
C GLY A 95 5.28 -14.01 15.86
N SER A 96 4.31 -13.12 15.70
CA SER A 96 3.61 -12.51 16.84
C SER A 96 2.74 -13.52 17.60
N PHE A 97 2.17 -14.52 16.90
CA PHE A 97 1.38 -15.60 17.50
C PHE A 97 2.21 -16.66 18.26
N GLN A 98 3.54 -16.71 18.09
CA GLN A 98 4.39 -17.63 18.84
C GLN A 98 4.56 -17.22 20.31
N ASN A 99 4.30 -15.96 20.65
CA ASN A 99 4.28 -15.51 22.03
C ASN A 99 2.97 -15.94 22.71
N ASN A 100 3.08 -16.71 23.78
CA ASN A 100 1.92 -17.33 24.45
C ASN A 100 1.18 -16.37 25.42
N ASP A 101 1.66 -15.14 25.56
CA ASP A 101 1.05 -14.14 26.46
C ASP A 101 -0.29 -13.64 25.92
N VAL A 102 -1.28 -13.55 26.82
CA VAL A 102 -2.62 -13.03 26.52
C VAL A 102 -2.58 -11.60 25.99
N PHE A 103 -1.63 -10.78 26.47
CA PHE A 103 -1.41 -9.41 26.03
C PHE A 103 -0.94 -9.35 24.57
N HIS A 104 0.10 -10.10 24.22
CA HIS A 104 0.64 -10.16 22.85
C HIS A 104 -0.39 -10.74 21.86
N ARG A 105 -1.16 -11.76 22.28
CA ARG A 105 -2.23 -12.34 21.45
C ARG A 105 -3.35 -11.35 21.16
N THR A 106 -3.76 -10.55 22.14
CA THR A 106 -4.80 -9.54 21.97
C THR A 106 -4.35 -8.43 21.02
N LEU A 107 -3.11 -7.95 21.15
CA LEU A 107 -2.54 -6.96 20.23
C LEU A 107 -2.43 -7.50 18.80
N THR A 108 -2.06 -8.78 18.65
CA THR A 108 -1.98 -9.43 17.33
C THR A 108 -3.34 -9.51 16.65
N ILE A 109 -4.41 -9.82 17.38
CA ILE A 109 -5.78 -9.84 16.86
C ILE A 109 -6.20 -8.44 16.40
N ILE A 110 -5.93 -7.41 17.20
CA ILE A 110 -6.22 -6.01 16.84
C ILE A 110 -5.43 -5.61 15.58
N ALA A 111 -4.13 -5.92 15.53
CA ALA A 111 -3.30 -5.64 14.37
C ALA A 111 -3.81 -6.34 13.09
N CYS A 112 -4.22 -7.60 13.20
CA CYS A 112 -4.82 -8.35 12.10
C CYS A 112 -6.13 -7.70 11.61
N SER A 113 -6.98 -7.24 12.52
CA SER A 113 -8.22 -6.53 12.16
C SER A 113 -7.97 -5.20 11.44
N SER A 114 -6.88 -4.49 11.77
CA SER A 114 -6.53 -3.21 11.14
C SER A 114 -6.17 -3.33 9.65
N ILE A 115 -5.74 -4.51 9.20
CA ILE A 115 -5.46 -4.78 7.79
C ILE A 115 -6.73 -4.72 6.96
N VAL A 116 -7.85 -5.20 7.48
CA VAL A 116 -9.14 -5.15 6.76
C VAL A 116 -9.53 -3.70 6.48
N ILE A 117 -9.33 -2.80 7.45
CA ILE A 117 -9.62 -1.37 7.29
C ILE A 117 -8.69 -0.75 6.24
N THR A 118 -7.39 -1.06 6.32
CA THR A 118 -6.39 -0.61 5.34
C THR A 118 -6.75 -1.10 3.94
N ALA A 119 -7.23 -2.34 3.83
CA ALA A 119 -7.61 -2.94 2.57
C ALA A 119 -8.79 -2.21 1.92
N VAL A 120 -9.84 -1.96 2.68
CA VAL A 120 -11.03 -1.23 2.21
C VAL A 120 -10.67 0.18 1.77
N TYR A 121 -9.80 0.88 2.52
CA TYR A 121 -9.38 2.25 2.19
C TYR A 121 -8.64 2.32 0.84
N ILE A 122 -7.63 1.47 0.64
CA ILE A 122 -6.84 1.49 -0.61
C ILE A 122 -7.69 1.01 -1.79
N LEU A 123 -8.50 -0.04 -1.65
CA LEU A 123 -9.39 -0.48 -2.72
C LEU A 123 -10.39 0.61 -3.14
N ARG A 124 -10.96 1.35 -2.18
CA ARG A 124 -11.81 2.52 -2.48
C ARG A 124 -11.05 3.62 -3.22
N LEU A 125 -9.81 3.91 -2.81
CA LEU A 125 -9.00 4.97 -3.42
C LEU A 125 -8.59 4.60 -4.85
N VAL A 126 -8.10 3.38 -5.05
CA VAL A 126 -7.77 2.83 -6.37
C VAL A 126 -9.01 2.84 -7.27
N GLY A 127 -10.16 2.41 -6.75
CA GLY A 127 -11.43 2.46 -7.48
C GLY A 127 -11.83 3.88 -7.91
N LYS A 128 -11.70 4.88 -7.03
CA LYS A 128 -12.01 6.28 -7.34
C LYS A 128 -11.07 6.90 -8.37
N ILE A 129 -9.77 6.62 -8.30
CA ILE A 129 -8.78 7.20 -9.23
C ILE A 129 -8.93 6.59 -10.63
N LEU A 130 -9.18 5.29 -10.71
CA LEU A 130 -9.29 4.55 -11.96
C LEU A 130 -10.63 4.70 -12.65
N TYR A 131 -11.73 4.50 -11.92
CA TYR A 131 -13.09 4.49 -12.46
C TYR A 131 -13.82 5.82 -12.27
N GLY A 132 -13.16 6.82 -11.67
CA GLY A 132 -13.71 8.18 -11.60
C GLY A 132 -13.89 8.78 -13.00
N THR A 133 -14.97 9.53 -13.18
CA THR A 133 -15.24 10.25 -14.43
C THR A 133 -14.27 11.43 -14.57
N CYS A 134 -13.39 11.41 -15.57
CA CYS A 134 -12.61 12.57 -15.98
C CYS A 134 -13.56 13.76 -16.21
N THR A 135 -13.49 14.78 -15.36
CA THR A 135 -14.37 15.95 -15.45
C THR A 135 -13.71 17.09 -16.25
N ASN A 136 -12.38 17.04 -16.44
CA ASN A 136 -11.63 18.14 -17.04
C ASN A 136 -11.27 17.87 -18.52
N LYS A 137 -11.75 18.74 -19.42
CA LYS A 137 -11.58 18.61 -20.88
C LYS A 137 -10.13 18.72 -21.36
N HIS A 138 -9.29 19.47 -20.64
CA HIS A 138 -7.90 19.70 -21.00
C HIS A 138 -6.99 18.46 -20.81
N HIS A 139 -7.42 17.50 -19.98
CA HIS A 139 -6.71 16.23 -19.78
C HIS A 139 -7.08 15.15 -20.80
N LEU A 140 -8.18 15.33 -21.56
CA LEU A 140 -8.58 14.41 -22.62
C LEU A 140 -7.72 14.51 -23.88
N GLU A 141 -6.97 15.61 -24.05
CA GLU A 141 -6.13 15.87 -25.22
C GLU A 141 -4.67 15.41 -25.04
N LEU A 142 -4.28 14.89 -23.87
CA LEU A 142 -2.91 14.45 -23.56
C LEU A 142 -2.53 13.07 -24.12
N THR A 143 -3.13 12.66 -25.25
CA THR A 143 -2.73 11.44 -25.97
C THR A 143 -1.43 11.67 -26.72
#